data_AF-A0A813ND75-F1
#
_entry.id   AF-A0A813ND75-F1
#
_cell.length_a   1.000
_cell.length_b   1.000
_cell.length_c   1.000
_cell.angle_alpha   90.00
_cell.angle_beta   90.00
_cell.angle_gamma   90.00
#
_symmetry.space_group_name_H-M   'P 1'
#
loop_
_entity.id
_entity.type
_entity.pdbx_description
1 polymer ?
#
loop_
_entity_poly.entity_id
_entity_poly.type
_entity_poly.pdbx_seq_one_letter_code
_entity_poly.pdbx_strand_id
1 'polypeptide(L)'
;MHPQAVVSTEAQLRASSPDFSSLSCEELEQLELVLQKQVLIENEQIQRLAGLRRTMIHLQQTIENDQKRLRTLSSSSISHNSSPVQLNHSILTSSDIVECYICLSTIELQTNSFKLSSPILCADCHRPVCRRCGNYTSPESTPSHYAIHLENQNYASKWRCRMCIVRREVVRKSGTCLNKGK
;
A
#
# COMPACT_ATOMS: atom_id res chain seq x y z
N MET A 1 47.16 30.55 -13.99
CA MET A 1 46.33 29.39 -14.39
C MET A 1 47.03 28.13 -13.92
N HIS A 2 46.41 27.38 -13.02
CA HIS A 2 46.90 26.13 -12.44
C HIS A 2 45.79 25.09 -12.61
N PRO A 3 46.05 23.90 -13.14
CA PRO A 3 45.18 22.76 -12.92
C PRO A 3 45.67 22.01 -11.68
N GLN A 4 44.89 22.08 -10.61
CA GLN A 4 45.03 21.18 -9.46
C GLN A 4 44.49 19.80 -9.82
N ALA A 5 45.26 18.78 -9.46
CA ALA A 5 44.92 17.38 -9.59
C ALA A 5 43.61 17.08 -8.84
N VAL A 6 42.63 16.56 -9.57
CA VAL A 6 41.39 16.03 -9.01
C VAL A 6 41.76 14.70 -8.37
N VAL A 7 41.82 14.69 -7.03
CA VAL A 7 41.99 13.48 -6.23
C VAL A 7 40.75 12.61 -6.44
N SER A 8 40.91 11.53 -7.21
CA SER A 8 39.89 10.49 -7.40
C SER A 8 39.60 9.76 -6.08
N THR A 9 38.66 10.28 -5.30
CA THR A 9 38.03 9.60 -4.16
C THR A 9 36.97 8.58 -4.60
N GLU A 10 37.30 7.72 -5.57
CA GLU A 10 36.42 6.61 -6.02
C GLU A 10 36.99 5.22 -5.69
N ALA A 11 38.13 5.13 -5.00
CA ALA A 11 38.84 3.85 -4.78
C ALA A 11 38.74 3.27 -3.34
N GLN A 12 37.91 3.81 -2.45
CA GLN A 12 37.89 3.43 -1.02
C GLN A 12 36.59 2.79 -0.48
N LEU A 13 35.71 2.31 -1.36
CA LEU A 13 34.54 1.49 -0.99
C LEU A 13 34.58 0.08 -1.58
N ARG A 14 35.79 -0.48 -1.75
CA ARG A 14 35.92 -1.94 -1.80
C ARG A 14 35.84 -2.44 -0.37
N ALA A 15 34.65 -2.82 0.07
CA ALA A 15 34.52 -3.79 1.15
C ALA A 15 35.38 -4.99 0.74
N SER A 16 36.52 -5.17 1.39
CA SER A 16 37.36 -6.33 1.21
C SER A 16 36.49 -7.56 1.43
N SER A 17 36.41 -8.43 0.41
CA SER A 17 35.74 -9.72 0.54
C SER A 17 36.24 -10.39 1.83
N PRO A 18 35.36 -10.95 2.67
CA PRO A 18 35.79 -11.67 3.85
C PRO A 18 36.80 -12.75 3.44
N ASP A 19 37.93 -12.81 4.17
CA ASP A 19 38.97 -13.81 3.97
C ASP A 19 38.60 -15.07 4.74
N PHE A 20 38.46 -16.18 4.01
CA PHE A 20 38.10 -17.50 4.53
C PHE A 20 39.30 -18.46 4.60
N SER A 21 40.52 -17.98 4.33
CA SER A 21 41.74 -18.80 4.28
C SER A 21 42.11 -19.49 5.59
N SER A 22 41.55 -19.03 6.71
CA SER A 22 41.76 -19.61 8.05
C SER A 22 40.83 -20.76 8.40
N LEU A 23 39.81 -21.03 7.58
CA LEU A 23 38.84 -22.11 7.83
C LEU A 23 39.38 -23.46 7.36
N SER A 24 39.11 -24.50 8.14
CA SER A 24 39.34 -25.88 7.70
C SER A 24 38.35 -26.29 6.60
N CYS A 25 38.66 -27.39 5.89
CA CYS A 25 37.78 -27.90 4.83
C CYS A 25 36.36 -28.21 5.34
N GLU A 26 36.24 -28.80 6.53
CA GLU A 26 34.93 -29.12 7.13
C GLU A 26 34.13 -27.84 7.48
N GLU A 27 34.79 -26.81 7.99
CA GLU A 27 34.16 -25.52 8.27
C GLU A 27 33.73 -24.79 6.99
N LEU A 28 34.50 -24.92 5.91
CA LEU A 28 34.15 -24.39 4.60
C LEU A 28 32.91 -25.08 4.01
N GLU A 29 32.79 -26.40 4.14
CA GLU A 29 31.60 -27.15 3.70
C GLU A 29 30.35 -26.73 4.49
N GLN A 30 30.48 -26.56 5.81
CA GLN A 30 29.38 -26.06 6.65
C GLN A 30 28.99 -24.63 6.28
N LEU A 31 29.97 -23.76 6.02
CA LEU A 31 29.72 -22.39 5.58
C LEU A 31 29.00 -22.37 4.23
N GLU A 32 29.41 -23.20 3.27
CA GLU A 32 28.74 -23.32 1.98
C GLU A 32 27.27 -23.73 2.14
N LEU A 33 26.98 -24.72 3.00
CA LEU A 33 25.61 -25.14 3.30
C LEU A 33 24.76 -24.00 3.86
N VAL A 34 25.33 -23.17 4.75
CA VAL A 34 24.64 -21.99 5.31
C VAL A 34 24.39 -20.94 4.23
N LEU A 35 25.38 -20.66 3.39
CA LEU A 35 25.25 -19.69 2.29
C LEU A 35 24.21 -20.15 1.26
N GLN A 36 24.18 -21.43 0.90
CA GLN A 36 23.16 -21.99 0.01
C GLN A 36 21.75 -21.83 0.61
N LYS A 37 21.57 -22.13 1.90
CA LYS A 37 20.30 -21.90 2.60
C LYS A 37 19.91 -20.43 2.61
N GLN A 38 20.87 -19.53 2.83
CA GLN A 38 20.63 -18.09 2.82
C GLN A 38 20.13 -17.62 1.44
N VAL A 39 20.75 -18.09 0.35
CA VAL A 39 20.31 -17.79 -1.02
C VAL A 39 18.88 -18.27 -1.28
N LEU A 40 18.50 -19.46 -0.80
CA LEU A 40 17.13 -19.97 -0.93
C LEU A 40 16.12 -19.09 -0.18
N ILE A 41 16.44 -18.69 1.05
CA ILE A 41 15.61 -17.79 1.85
C ILE A 41 15.44 -16.44 1.16
N GLU A 42 16.54 -15.86 0.65
CA GLU A 42 16.52 -14.59 -0.07
C GLU A 42 15.65 -14.66 -1.33
N ASN A 43 15.79 -15.74 -2.11
CA ASN A 43 14.95 -15.98 -3.28
C ASN A 43 13.47 -16.06 -2.92
N GLU A 44 13.11 -16.74 -1.83
CA GLU A 44 11.73 -16.79 -1.36
C GLU A 44 11.22 -15.41 -0.96
N GLN A 45 12.02 -14.60 -0.25
CA GLN A 45 11.63 -13.24 0.11
C GLN A 45 11.47 -12.34 -1.13
N ILE A 46 12.36 -12.46 -2.11
CA ILE A 46 12.26 -11.75 -3.40
C ILE A 46 10.95 -12.11 -4.10
N GLN A 47 10.59 -13.39 -4.16
CA GLN A 47 9.34 -13.84 -4.76
C GLN A 47 8.10 -13.32 -4.02
N ARG A 48 8.10 -13.38 -2.68
CA ARG A 48 7.03 -12.83 -1.85
C ARG A 48 6.85 -11.34 -2.07
N LEU A 49 7.95 -10.57 -2.12
CA LEU A 49 7.91 -9.13 -2.38
C LEU A 49 7.44 -8.83 -3.80
N ALA A 50 7.89 -9.59 -4.80
CA ALA A 50 7.43 -9.49 -6.17
C ALA A 50 5.91 -9.74 -6.29
N GLY A 51 5.40 -10.74 -5.56
CA GLY A 51 3.96 -11.00 -5.45
C GLY A 51 3.18 -9.78 -4.94
N LEU A 52 3.61 -9.18 -3.83
CA LEU A 52 2.99 -7.96 -3.27
C LEU A 52 3.03 -6.78 -4.26
N ARG A 53 4.16 -6.58 -4.94
CA ARG A 53 4.30 -5.53 -5.98
C ARG A 53 3.31 -5.74 -7.14
N ARG A 54 3.15 -6.98 -7.63
CA ARG A 54 2.17 -7.31 -8.67
C ARG A 54 0.74 -7.02 -8.21
N THR A 55 0.37 -7.40 -6.98
CA THR A 55 -0.96 -7.10 -6.42
C THR A 55 -1.20 -5.60 -6.33
N MET A 56 -0.21 -4.82 -5.91
CA MET A 56 -0.30 -3.36 -5.84
C MET A 56 -0.53 -2.75 -7.23
N ILE A 57 0.24 -3.16 -8.24
CA ILE A 57 0.10 -2.68 -9.62
C ILE A 57 -1.29 -3.03 -10.18
N HIS A 58 -1.71 -4.29 -10.02
CA HIS A 58 -3.03 -4.73 -10.47
C HIS A 58 -4.14 -3.90 -9.85
N LEU A 59 -4.14 -3.72 -8.52
CA LEU A 59 -5.14 -2.90 -7.84
C LEU A 59 -5.14 -1.45 -8.35
N GLN A 60 -3.98 -0.89 -8.71
CA GLN A 60 -3.88 0.47 -9.21
C GLN A 60 -4.49 0.57 -10.61
N GLN A 61 -4.17 -0.38 -11.49
CA GLN A 61 -4.73 -0.47 -12.83
C GLN A 61 -6.26 -0.68 -12.81
N THR A 62 -6.78 -1.53 -11.91
CA THR A 62 -8.23 -1.70 -11.73
C THR A 62 -8.90 -0.38 -11.39
N ILE A 63 -8.36 0.35 -10.40
CA ILE A 63 -8.90 1.65 -9.99
C ILE A 63 -8.87 2.66 -11.14
N GLU A 64 -7.77 2.74 -11.89
CA GLU A 64 -7.62 3.67 -13.02
C GLU A 64 -8.59 3.33 -14.18
N ASN A 65 -8.72 2.05 -14.52
CA ASN A 65 -9.62 1.59 -15.59
C ASN A 65 -11.08 1.83 -15.24
N ASP A 66 -11.49 1.53 -14.01
CA ASP A 66 -12.87 1.72 -13.58
C ASP A 66 -13.23 3.21 -13.50
N GLN A 67 -12.30 4.06 -13.05
CA GLN A 67 -12.46 5.53 -13.12
C GLN A 67 -12.59 6.03 -14.56
N LYS A 68 -11.80 5.50 -15.50
CA LYS A 68 -11.90 5.85 -16.91
C LYS A 68 -13.27 5.44 -17.48
N ARG A 69 -13.75 4.24 -17.15
CA ARG A 69 -15.05 3.73 -17.59
C ARG A 69 -16.20 4.62 -17.12
N LEU A 70 -16.21 5.05 -15.85
CA LEU A 70 -17.23 5.96 -15.33
C LEU A 70 -17.21 7.33 -16.05
N ARG A 71 -16.02 7.89 -16.33
CA ARG A 71 -15.91 9.15 -17.08
C ARG A 71 -16.45 9.03 -18.50
N THR A 72 -16.16 7.95 -19.21
CA THR A 72 -16.69 7.73 -20.57
C THR A 72 -18.20 7.61 -20.56
N LEU A 73 -18.78 6.81 -19.66
CA LEU A 73 -20.24 6.66 -19.52
C LEU A 73 -20.95 7.98 -19.19
N SER A 74 -20.31 8.83 -18.38
CA SER A 74 -20.83 10.16 -18.03
C SER A 74 -20.71 11.18 -19.17
N SER A 75 -19.83 10.94 -20.16
CA SER A 75 -19.57 11.85 -21.27
C SER A 75 -20.42 11.54 -22.52
N SER A 76 -20.90 10.30 -22.65
CA SER A 76 -21.67 9.84 -23.81
C SER A 76 -23.18 10.14 -23.75
N SER A 77 -23.66 10.95 -22.80
CA SER A 77 -25.08 11.29 -22.64
C SER A 77 -25.49 12.65 -23.24
N ILE A 78 -24.75 13.18 -24.22
CA ILE A 78 -25.11 14.44 -24.92
C ILE A 78 -25.01 14.23 -26.44
N SER A 79 -25.97 13.53 -27.04
CA SER A 79 -26.31 13.67 -28.48
C SER A 79 -27.51 12.80 -28.90
N HIS A 80 -28.60 13.49 -29.27
CA HIS A 80 -29.68 13.13 -30.22
C HIS A 80 -30.80 12.13 -29.85
N ASN A 81 -31.99 12.71 -29.62
CA ASN A 81 -33.35 12.37 -30.11
C ASN A 81 -33.74 10.90 -30.37
N SER A 82 -34.65 10.35 -29.54
CA SER A 82 -35.93 9.69 -29.93
C SER A 82 -36.63 9.03 -28.72
N SER A 83 -37.83 9.51 -28.37
CA SER A 83 -38.92 8.93 -27.53
C SER A 83 -38.64 8.37 -26.11
N PRO A 84 -39.55 8.63 -25.13
CA PRO A 84 -39.31 8.36 -23.72
C PRO A 84 -39.75 6.95 -23.34
N VAL A 85 -38.81 6.00 -23.31
CA VAL A 85 -38.94 4.86 -22.39
C VAL A 85 -38.20 5.26 -21.13
N GLN A 86 -38.95 5.45 -20.04
CA GLN A 86 -38.45 5.77 -18.71
C GLN A 86 -37.47 4.70 -18.21
N LEU A 87 -36.21 4.80 -18.62
CA LEU A 87 -35.08 4.29 -17.85
C LEU A 87 -34.69 5.42 -16.92
N ASN A 88 -35.16 5.32 -15.67
CA ASN A 88 -34.85 6.19 -14.54
C ASN A 88 -33.34 6.21 -14.28
N HIS A 89 -32.57 6.88 -15.12
CA HIS A 89 -31.32 7.51 -14.70
C HIS A 89 -31.68 8.93 -14.32
N SER A 90 -32.20 9.08 -13.10
CA SER A 90 -32.37 10.37 -12.47
C SER A 90 -31.01 11.06 -12.40
N ILE A 91 -30.79 11.97 -13.33
CA ILE A 91 -30.02 13.18 -13.09
C ILE A 91 -30.79 13.93 -12.00
N LEU A 92 -30.43 13.68 -10.74
CA LEU A 92 -30.91 14.45 -9.60
C LEU A 92 -29.71 14.97 -8.83
N THR A 93 -29.57 16.28 -8.92
CA THR A 93 -28.75 17.16 -8.10
C THR A 93 -28.96 16.89 -6.60
N SER A 94 -27.98 16.30 -5.91
CA SER A 94 -27.72 16.52 -4.47
C SER A 94 -26.49 15.72 -4.02
N SER A 95 -25.67 16.34 -3.18
CA SER A 95 -24.71 15.71 -2.29
C SER A 95 -25.30 14.44 -1.66
N ASP A 96 -24.58 13.30 -1.64
CA ASP A 96 -24.67 12.19 -0.65
C ASP A 96 -24.48 10.76 -1.21
N ILE A 97 -24.25 10.56 -2.51
CA ILE A 97 -23.83 9.24 -3.01
C ILE A 97 -22.31 9.09 -2.78
N VAL A 98 -21.94 8.30 -1.77
CA VAL A 98 -20.54 7.97 -1.49
C VAL A 98 -20.19 6.65 -2.18
N GLU A 99 -19.17 6.66 -3.03
CA GLU A 99 -18.70 5.46 -3.71
C GLU A 99 -17.43 4.89 -3.06
N CYS A 100 -17.25 3.58 -3.12
CA CYS A 100 -16.01 2.95 -2.68
C CYS A 100 -14.87 3.28 -3.65
N TYR A 101 -13.76 3.85 -3.17
CA TYR A 101 -12.62 4.19 -4.00
C TYR A 101 -11.98 3.00 -4.75
N ILE A 102 -12.09 1.77 -4.23
CA ILE A 102 -11.46 0.60 -4.85
C ILE A 102 -12.35 -0.06 -5.91
N CYS A 103 -13.62 -0.33 -5.58
CA CYS A 103 -14.52 -1.10 -6.45
C CYS A 103 -15.67 -0.28 -7.02
N LEU A 104 -15.72 1.01 -6.71
CA LEU A 104 -16.72 1.99 -7.15
C LEU A 104 -18.18 1.60 -6.82
N SER A 105 -18.37 0.57 -5.98
CA SER A 105 -19.69 0.23 -5.48
C SER A 105 -20.22 1.37 -4.61
N THR A 106 -21.48 1.74 -4.82
CA THR A 106 -22.22 2.65 -3.95
C THR A 106 -22.16 2.18 -2.49
N ILE A 107 -21.85 3.10 -1.59
CA ILE A 107 -21.87 2.90 -0.14
C ILE A 107 -23.16 3.50 0.37
N GLU A 108 -24.11 2.63 0.74
CA GLU A 108 -25.36 3.05 1.36
C GLU A 108 -25.05 3.69 2.73
N LEU A 109 -25.34 4.98 2.86
CA LEU A 109 -25.32 5.68 4.13
C LEU A 109 -26.65 5.39 4.83
N GLN A 110 -26.63 4.72 5.99
CA GLN A 110 -27.86 4.52 6.75
C GLN A 110 -28.31 5.85 7.35
N THR A 111 -29.38 6.42 6.79
CA THR A 111 -30.09 7.60 7.28
C THR A 111 -31.25 7.18 8.18
N ASN A 112 -30.98 6.47 9.27
CA ASN A 112 -31.95 6.37 10.37
C ASN A 112 -31.78 7.58 11.28
N SER A 113 -32.87 8.29 11.54
CA SER A 113 -33.02 9.70 11.97
C SER A 113 -32.29 10.16 13.25
N PHE A 114 -31.37 9.38 13.81
CA PHE A 114 -30.60 9.78 15.00
C PHE A 114 -29.09 9.44 14.95
N LYS A 115 -28.59 8.75 13.92
CA LYS A 115 -27.14 8.56 13.69
C LYS A 115 -26.85 8.41 12.19
N LEU A 116 -26.40 9.48 11.52
CA LEU A 116 -25.78 9.32 10.20
C LEU A 116 -24.51 8.48 10.37
N SER A 117 -24.52 7.24 9.88
CA SER A 117 -23.29 6.46 9.80
C SER A 117 -22.40 7.06 8.73
N SER A 118 -21.36 7.80 9.11
CA SER A 118 -20.39 8.35 8.16
C SER A 118 -19.72 7.24 7.33
N PRO A 119 -19.35 7.51 6.07
CA PRO A 119 -18.64 6.54 5.26
C PRO A 119 -17.30 6.17 5.90
N ILE A 120 -16.92 4.90 5.78
CA ILE A 120 -15.63 4.42 6.29
C ILE A 120 -14.52 5.04 5.44
N LEU A 121 -13.69 5.89 6.04
CA LEU A 121 -12.54 6.50 5.39
C LEU A 121 -11.25 5.74 5.72
N CYS A 122 -10.44 5.47 4.69
CA CYS A 122 -9.11 4.91 4.87
C CYS A 122 -8.21 5.87 5.66
N ALA A 123 -7.56 5.40 6.71
CA ALA A 123 -6.68 6.21 7.57
C ALA A 123 -5.37 6.67 6.92
N ASP A 124 -5.00 6.14 5.76
CA ASP A 124 -3.82 6.58 5.00
C ASP A 124 -4.20 7.57 3.90
N CYS A 125 -5.10 7.16 3.01
CA CYS A 125 -5.41 7.96 1.82
C CYS A 125 -6.67 8.83 1.98
N HIS A 126 -7.37 8.74 3.11
CA HIS A 126 -8.61 9.47 3.43
C HIS A 126 -9.74 9.28 2.42
N ARG A 127 -9.65 8.27 1.55
CA ARG A 127 -10.68 7.95 0.56
C ARG A 127 -11.74 7.00 1.15
N PRO A 128 -13.02 7.15 0.76
CA PRO A 128 -14.10 6.26 1.19
C PRO A 128 -13.90 4.84 0.67
N VAL A 129 -14.17 3.84 1.52
CA VAL A 129 -14.06 2.42 1.15
C VAL A 129 -15.20 1.60 1.74
N CYS A 130 -15.71 0.66 0.96
CA CYS A 130 -16.68 -0.31 1.47
C CYS A 130 -15.98 -1.35 2.37
N ARG A 131 -16.77 -2.02 3.21
CA ARG A 131 -16.26 -3.05 4.15
C ARG A 131 -15.58 -4.24 3.47
N ARG A 132 -15.84 -4.48 2.17
CA ARG A 132 -15.15 -5.52 1.38
C ARG A 132 -13.76 -5.10 0.92
N CYS A 133 -13.54 -3.79 0.76
CA CYS A 133 -12.31 -3.23 0.20
C CYS A 133 -11.42 -2.56 1.24
N GLY A 134 -11.90 -2.40 2.48
CA GLY A 134 -11.10 -2.02 3.63
C GLY A 134 -11.05 -3.14 4.67
N ASN A 135 -10.08 -3.06 5.57
CA ASN A 135 -10.01 -3.86 6.79
C ASN A 135 -9.84 -2.95 8.00
N TYR A 136 -10.39 -3.39 9.13
CA TYR A 136 -10.11 -2.79 10.43
C TYR A 136 -8.71 -3.21 10.89
N THR A 137 -7.85 -2.23 11.12
CA THR A 137 -6.47 -2.34 11.61
C THR A 137 -6.37 -1.56 12.93
N SER A 138 -6.87 -2.12 14.03
CA SER A 138 -6.50 -1.64 15.37
C SER A 138 -5.16 -2.24 15.76
N PRO A 139 -4.26 -1.50 16.44
CA PRO A 139 -3.21 -2.17 17.19
C PRO A 139 -3.87 -3.16 18.15
N GLU A 140 -3.32 -4.38 18.24
CA GLU A 140 -3.60 -5.28 19.36
C GLU A 140 -3.27 -4.52 20.64
N SER A 141 -4.16 -4.60 21.64
CA SER A 141 -3.93 -3.96 22.93
C SER A 141 -2.58 -4.39 23.48
N THR A 142 -1.62 -3.46 23.54
CA THR A 142 -0.42 -3.67 24.35
C THR A 142 -0.86 -3.88 25.81
N PRO A 143 -0.25 -4.82 26.56
CA PRO A 143 -0.58 -5.03 27.95
C PRO A 143 -0.45 -3.72 28.74
N SER A 144 -1.39 -3.52 29.66
CA SER A 144 -1.81 -2.30 30.36
C SER A 144 -0.74 -1.49 31.10
N HIS A 145 0.53 -1.89 31.11
CA HIS A 145 1.57 -1.29 31.95
C HIS A 145 2.19 0.00 31.40
N TYR A 146 1.89 0.41 30.16
CA TYR A 146 2.39 1.64 29.54
C TYR A 146 1.29 2.63 29.14
N ALA A 147 0.05 2.41 29.58
CA ALA A 147 -1.14 3.13 29.11
C ALA A 147 -1.32 4.57 29.65
N ILE A 148 -0.37 5.11 30.41
CA ILE A 148 -0.54 6.40 31.13
C ILE A 148 -0.20 7.62 30.24
N HIS A 149 0.38 7.44 29.04
CA HIS A 149 0.83 8.57 28.21
C HIS A 149 0.20 8.71 26.82
N LEU A 150 -0.91 8.02 26.50
CA LEU A 150 -1.52 8.07 25.15
C LEU A 150 -2.99 8.52 25.10
N GLU A 151 -3.51 9.19 26.14
CA GLU A 151 -4.90 9.66 26.16
C GLU A 151 -5.23 10.80 25.15
N ASN A 152 -4.24 11.34 24.42
CA ASN A 152 -4.45 12.45 23.48
C ASN A 152 -4.33 12.11 21.98
N GLN A 153 -4.24 10.83 21.59
CA GLN A 153 -4.34 10.49 20.16
C GLN A 153 -5.80 10.32 19.75
N ASN A 154 -6.42 11.46 19.45
CA ASN A 154 -7.66 11.59 18.67
C ASN A 154 -7.77 10.46 17.64
N TYR A 155 -8.83 9.68 17.76
CA TYR A 155 -9.21 8.51 16.96
C TYR A 155 -8.75 8.59 15.49
N ALA A 156 -7.50 8.18 15.21
CA ALA A 156 -7.09 7.86 13.86
C ALA A 156 -8.04 6.74 13.38
N SER A 157 -8.72 6.96 12.25
CA SER A 157 -9.61 5.96 11.67
C SER A 157 -8.92 4.59 11.73
N LYS A 158 -9.60 3.60 12.31
CA LYS A 158 -9.03 2.26 12.46
C LYS A 158 -9.16 1.45 11.18
N TRP A 159 -9.68 2.01 10.09
CA TRP A 159 -9.88 1.31 8.83
C TRP A 159 -8.85 1.72 7.79
N ARG A 160 -8.33 0.73 7.06
CA ARG A 160 -7.42 0.97 5.93
C ARG A 160 -7.91 0.25 4.69
N CYS A 161 -7.81 0.90 3.54
CA CYS A 161 -8.12 0.28 2.26
C CYS A 161 -7.09 -0.80 1.92
N ARG A 162 -7.49 -1.83 1.16
CA ARG A 162 -6.61 -2.94 0.77
C ARG A 162 -5.34 -2.47 0.06
N MET A 163 -5.46 -1.42 -0.76
CA MET A 163 -4.30 -0.79 -1.41
C MET A 163 -3.29 -0.24 -0.39
N CYS A 164 -3.75 0.54 0.59
CA CYS A 164 -2.87 1.12 1.61
C CYS A 164 -2.27 0.06 2.55
N ILE A 165 -3.02 -1.00 2.86
CA ILE A 165 -2.50 -2.15 3.61
C ILE A 165 -1.35 -2.80 2.84
N VAL A 166 -1.54 -3.09 1.55
CA VAL A 166 -0.48 -3.69 0.72
C VAL A 166 0.72 -2.74 0.60
N ARG A 167 0.52 -1.44 0.38
CA ARG A 167 1.62 -0.46 0.33
C ARG A 167 2.45 -0.44 1.62
N ARG A 168 1.79 -0.41 2.78
CA ARG A 168 2.46 -0.50 4.09
C ARG A 168 3.26 -1.80 4.20
N GLU A 169 2.69 -2.90 3.75
CA GLU A 169 3.36 -4.20 3.80
C GLU A 169 4.57 -4.28 2.86
N VAL A 170 4.48 -3.69 1.66
CA VAL A 170 5.64 -3.58 0.75
C VAL A 170 6.76 -2.76 1.42
N VAL A 171 6.45 -1.58 1.97
CA VAL A 171 7.46 -0.75 2.64
C VAL A 171 8.09 -1.50 3.82
N ARG A 172 7.27 -2.10 4.69
CA ARG A 172 7.72 -2.85 5.86
C ARG A 172 8.57 -4.06 5.50
N LYS A 173 8.13 -4.90 4.55
CA LYS A 173 8.87 -6.11 4.16
C LYS A 173 10.06 -5.87 3.26
N SER A 174 10.09 -4.73 2.55
CA SER A 174 11.23 -4.38 1.70
C SER A 174 12.43 -3.84 2.48
N GLY A 175 12.29 -3.57 3.78
CA GLY A 175 13.36 -2.96 4.59
C GLY A 175 13.66 -1.50 4.23
N THR A 176 12.90 -0.88 3.33
CA THR A 176 13.13 0.52 2.90
C THR A 176 12.99 1.54 4.03
N CYS A 177 12.27 1.21 5.10
CA CYS A 177 12.20 2.03 6.31
C CYS A 177 13.45 1.92 7.22
N LEU A 178 14.28 0.90 7.05
CA LEU A 178 15.51 0.69 7.82
C LEU A 178 16.72 1.42 7.20
N ASN A 179 16.66 1.73 5.90
CA ASN A 179 17.73 2.45 5.17
C ASN A 179 17.72 3.97 5.39
N LYS A 180 16.89 4.49 6.32
CA LYS A 180 16.91 5.88 6.78
C LYS A 180 17.78 6.00 8.04
N GLY A 181 19.03 5.57 7.94
CA GLY A 181 20.03 5.65 9.00
C GLY A 181 21.39 5.65 8.33
N LYS A 182 22.17 6.67 8.65
CA LYS A 182 23.53 6.95 8.18
C LYS A 182 24.50 5.80 8.46
#